data_AF-A0A9X3DC64-F1
#
_entry.id   AF-A0A9X3DC64-F1
#
_cell.length_a   1.000
_cell.length_b   1.000
_cell.length_c   1.000
_cell.angle_alpha   90.00
_cell.angle_beta   90.00
_cell.angle_gamma   90.00
#
_symmetry.space_group_name_H-M   'P 1'
#
loop_
_entity.id
_entity.type
_entity.pdbx_description
1 polymer ?
#
loop_
_entity_poly.entity_id
_entity_poly.type
_entity_poly.pdbx_seq_one_letter_code
_entity_poly.pdbx_strand_id
1 'polypeptide(L)'
;MAKKFKFRKMYFVCEDGRVNENSTTMTQAYNEKEVAERVCENRRQQNHQMWDDKTKSFPTHTVEGFHLFHESLFDQGEAKSKT
;
A
#
# COMPACT_ATOMS: atom_id res chain seq x y z
N MET A 1 -14.76 -30.16 -2.60
CA MET A 1 -13.53 -29.67 -3.24
C MET A 1 -12.94 -28.56 -2.39
N ALA A 2 -11.67 -28.65 -1.97
CA ALA A 2 -11.02 -27.55 -1.25
C ALA A 2 -10.95 -26.33 -2.19
N LYS A 3 -11.48 -25.17 -1.74
CA LYS A 3 -11.31 -23.91 -2.47
C LYS A 3 -9.80 -23.63 -2.51
N LYS A 4 -9.20 -23.64 -3.70
CA LYS A 4 -7.81 -23.21 -3.90
C LYS A 4 -7.78 -21.69 -3.76
N PHE A 5 -7.45 -21.20 -2.57
CA PHE A 5 -7.22 -19.78 -2.35
C PHE A 5 -5.95 -19.36 -3.10
N LYS A 6 -6.04 -18.25 -3.83
CA LYS A 6 -4.91 -17.67 -4.55
C LYS A 6 -4.41 -16.46 -3.77
N PHE A 7 -3.22 -16.59 -3.19
CA PHE A 7 -2.49 -15.44 -2.67
C PHE A 7 -1.88 -14.68 -3.85
N ARG A 8 -2.01 -13.35 -3.85
CA ARG A 8 -1.38 -12.50 -4.87
C ARG A 8 -0.41 -11.57 -4.19
N LYS A 9 0.85 -11.60 -4.62
CA LYS A 9 1.82 -10.60 -4.24
C LYS A 9 1.56 -9.34 -5.07
N MET A 10 1.41 -8.21 -4.39
CA MET A 10 1.19 -6.90 -4.97
C MET A 10 2.18 -5.92 -4.36
N TYR A 11 2.48 -4.83 -5.06
CA TYR A 11 3.36 -3.77 -4.60
C TYR A 11 2.57 -2.48 -4.40
N PHE A 12 2.89 -1.75 -3.34
CA PHE A 12 2.28 -0.48 -3.00
C PHE A 12 3.36 0.56 -2.81
N VAL A 13 3.07 1.80 -3.20
CA VAL A 13 3.88 2.95 -2.80
C VAL A 13 3.41 3.38 -1.41
N CYS A 14 4.29 3.27 -0.44
CA CYS A 14 4.05 3.64 0.95
C CYS A 14 4.66 5.02 1.23
N GLU A 15 4.02 5.76 2.13
CA GLU A 15 4.51 7.01 2.69
C GLU A 15 4.84 6.76 4.16
N ASP A 16 6.08 7.01 4.56
CA ASP A 16 6.60 6.77 5.91
C ASP A 16 6.31 5.35 6.44
N GLY A 17 6.45 4.36 5.55
CA GLY A 17 6.22 2.94 5.86
C GLY A 17 4.74 2.55 6.00
N ARG A 18 3.82 3.42 5.57
CA ARG A 18 2.37 3.17 5.62
C ARG A 18 1.78 3.19 4.21
N VAL A 19 0.93 2.20 3.90
CA VAL A 19 0.23 2.12 2.61
C VAL A 19 -0.73 3.30 2.41
N ASN A 20 -1.16 3.94 3.49
CA ASN A 20 -2.18 5.00 3.48
C ASN A 20 -2.11 5.86 4.75
N GLU A 21 -1.94 7.17 4.61
CA GLU A 21 -2.59 8.13 5.52
C GLU A 21 -3.40 9.14 4.68
N ASN A 22 -4.71 9.19 4.95
CA ASN A 22 -5.68 10.22 4.55
C ASN A 22 -6.30 10.24 3.14
N SER A 23 -5.92 9.38 2.19
CA SER A 23 -6.60 9.28 0.88
C SER A 23 -6.91 7.84 0.48
N THR A 24 -8.06 7.33 0.90
CA THR A 24 -8.56 6.00 0.47
C THR A 24 -8.92 5.95 -1.02
N THR A 25 -9.05 7.10 -1.69
CA THR A 25 -9.50 7.19 -3.09
C THR A 25 -8.39 6.94 -4.11
N MET A 26 -7.11 7.05 -3.71
CA MET A 26 -5.97 7.01 -4.66
C MET A 26 -4.91 5.94 -4.37
N THR A 27 -5.18 4.98 -3.49
CA THR A 27 -4.27 3.85 -3.27
C THR A 27 -4.28 2.93 -4.49
N GLN A 28 -3.13 2.78 -5.13
CA GLN A 28 -2.95 1.88 -6.28
C GLN A 28 -2.11 0.68 -5.86
N ALA A 29 -2.55 -0.51 -6.28
CA ALA A 29 -1.82 -1.76 -6.12
C ALA A 29 -1.25 -2.18 -7.48
N TYR A 30 0.03 -2.54 -7.51
CA TYR A 30 0.74 -2.92 -8.73
C TYR A 30 1.12 -4.40 -8.70
N ASN A 31 0.99 -5.10 -9.84
CA ASN A 31 1.46 -6.49 -9.97
C ASN A 31 2.99 -6.56 -10.12
N GLU A 32 3.59 -5.53 -10.71
CA GLU A 32 5.02 -5.45 -11.03
C GLU A 32 5.69 -4.42 -10.13
N LYS A 33 6.87 -4.77 -9.61
CA LYS A 33 7.61 -3.91 -8.67
C LYS A 33 8.14 -2.67 -9.40
N GLU A 34 8.61 -2.86 -10.62
CA GLU A 34 9.22 -1.84 -11.47
C GLU A 34 8.22 -0.71 -11.78
N VAL A 35 6.94 -1.06 -11.96
CA VAL A 35 5.87 -0.08 -12.16
C VAL A 35 5.65 0.75 -10.89
N ALA A 36 5.58 0.09 -9.73
CA ALA A 36 5.46 0.78 -8.45
C ALA A 36 6.66 1.69 -8.17
N GLU A 37 7.87 1.25 -8.51
CA GLU A 37 9.12 2.02 -8.38
C GLU A 37 9.11 3.27 -9.27
N ARG A 38 8.67 3.17 -10.53
CA ARG A 38 8.52 4.34 -11.40
C ARG A 38 7.53 5.35 -10.85
N VAL A 39 6.40 4.89 -10.31
CA VAL A 39 5.41 5.79 -9.69
C VAL A 39 5.98 6.42 -8.42
N CYS A 40 6.67 5.64 -7.58
CA CYS A 40 7.32 6.13 -6.36
C CYS A 40 8.35 7.22 -6.69
N GLU A 41 9.15 7.03 -7.73
CA GLU A 41 10.15 8.02 -8.17
C GLU A 41 9.48 9.30 -8.66
N ASN A 42 8.41 9.20 -9.46
CA ASN A 42 7.63 10.37 -9.88
C ASN A 42 7.06 11.14 -8.68
N ARG A 43 6.56 10.46 -7.63
CA ARG A 43 6.06 11.11 -6.41
C ARG A 43 7.18 11.83 -5.65
N ARG A 44 8.37 11.22 -5.54
CA ARG A 44 9.53 11.87 -4.94
C ARG A 44 9.89 13.15 -5.71
N GLN A 45 9.94 13.09 -7.04
CA GLN A 45 10.25 14.27 -7.86
C GLN A 45 9.20 15.39 -7.73
N GLN A 46 7.91 15.04 -7.65
CA GLN A 46 6.84 16.01 -7.40
C GLN A 46 6.97 16.67 -6.01
N ASN A 47 7.31 15.90 -4.98
CA ASN A 47 7.54 16.45 -3.63
C ASN A 47 8.75 17.38 -3.58
N HIS A 48 9.79 17.13 -4.38
CA HIS A 48 10.91 18.05 -4.51
C HIS A 48 10.53 19.40 -5.14
N GLN A 49 9.43 19.46 -5.90
CA GLN A 49 8.93 20.70 -6.52
C GLN A 49 7.86 21.41 -5.69
N MET A 50 7.25 20.72 -4.73
CA MET A 50 6.23 21.25 -3.83
C MET A 50 6.87 21.84 -2.56
N TRP A 51 7.23 23.13 -2.64
CA TRP A 51 7.29 24.12 -1.53
C TRP A 51 8.60 24.38 -0.75
N ASP A 52 8.79 25.69 -0.56
CA ASP A 52 9.79 26.46 0.20
C ASP A 52 9.73 26.33 1.74
N ASP A 53 8.90 25.46 2.29
CA ASP A 53 8.71 25.37 3.74
C ASP A 53 9.73 24.42 4.38
N LYS A 54 10.92 24.94 4.66
CA LYS A 54 12.07 24.21 5.23
C LYS A 54 11.83 23.58 6.61
N THR A 55 10.65 23.79 7.19
CA THR A 55 10.32 23.36 8.56
C THR A 55 9.73 21.95 8.64
N LYS A 56 9.30 21.35 7.52
CA LYS A 56 8.74 19.99 7.50
C LYS A 56 9.73 18.98 6.91
N SER A 57 9.82 17.81 7.54
CA SER A 57 10.55 16.68 6.97
C SER A 57 9.86 16.18 5.71
N PHE A 58 10.64 15.86 4.68
CA PHE A 58 10.12 15.29 3.44
C PHE A 58 9.53 13.90 3.72
N PRO A 59 8.28 13.62 3.26
CA PRO A 59 7.68 12.31 3.43
C PRO A 59 8.49 11.25 2.67
N THR A 60 8.86 10.18 3.34
CA THR A 60 9.68 9.12 2.75
C THR A 60 8.79 8.18 1.96
N HIS A 61 9.05 8.08 0.66
CA HIS A 61 8.31 7.18 -0.21
C HIS A 61 9.06 5.87 -0.41
N THR A 62 8.43 4.73 -0.15
CA THR A 62 9.01 3.37 -0.33
C THR A 62 8.10 2.51 -1.20
N VAL A 63 8.68 1.45 -1.80
CA VAL A 63 7.89 0.41 -2.49
C VAL A 63 7.94 -0.86 -1.66
N GLU A 64 6.76 -1.32 -1.24
CA GLU A 64 6.63 -2.46 -0.35
C GLU A 64 5.71 -3.52 -0.95
N GLY A 65 6.06 -4.79 -0.73
CA GLY A 65 5.33 -5.94 -1.26
C GLY A 65 4.40 -6.54 -0.22
N PHE A 66 3.13 -6.69 -0.55
CA PHE A 66 2.10 -7.27 0.30
C PHE A 66 1.51 -8.52 -0.35
N HIS A 67 1.18 -9.52 0.46
CA HIS A 67 0.31 -10.60 0.02
C HIS A 67 -1.13 -10.20 0.30
N LEU A 68 -1.93 -10.09 -0.76
CA LEU A 68 -3.35 -9.84 -0.64
C LEU A 68 -4.10 -11.17 -0.49
N PHE A 69 -5.02 -11.17 0.46
CA PHE A 69 -5.88 -12.29 0.80
C PHE A 69 -7.32 -11.93 0.41
N HIS A 70 -8.02 -12.89 -0.18
CA HIS A 70 -9.44 -12.70 -0.47
C HIS A 70 -10.22 -12.67 0.86
N GLU A 71 -11.15 -11.72 1.01
CA GLU A 71 -11.91 -11.49 2.25
C GLU A 71 -12.58 -12.76 2.81
N SER A 72 -13.07 -13.63 1.93
CA SER A 72 -13.67 -14.92 2.32
C SER A 72 -12.77 -15.86 3.14
N LEU A 73 -11.48 -15.55 3.29
CA LEU A 73 -10.57 -16.25 4.19
C LEU A 73 -10.77 -15.88 5.66
N PHE A 74 -11.37 -14.73 5.95
CA PHE A 74 -11.58 -14.22 7.30
C PHE A 74 -12.96 -14.57 7.88
N ASP A 75 -13.93 -14.95 7.04
CA ASP A 75 -15.27 -15.43 7.45
C ASP A 75 -15.24 -16.72 8.29
N GLN A 76 -14.11 -17.43 8.34
CA GLN A 76 -13.99 -18.70 9.09
C GLN A 76 -13.47 -18.54 10.53
N GLY A 77 -13.16 -17.32 10.97
CA GLY A 77 -12.42 -17.07 12.21
C GLY A 77 -13.10 -16.21 13.27
N GLU A 78 -14.17 -15.49 12.95
CA GLU A 78 -14.89 -14.71 13.98
C GLU A 78 -15.85 -15.61 14.76
N ALA A 79 -15.27 -16.44 15.64
CA ALA A 79 -15.94 -16.75 16.89
C ALA A 79 -16.25 -15.41 17.54
N LYS A 80 -17.51 -14.98 17.44
CA LYS A 80 -18.06 -13.81 18.12
C LYS A 80 -17.52 -13.81 19.54
N SER A 81 -16.54 -12.94 19.81
CA SER A 81 -16.14 -12.61 21.17
C SER A 81 -17.30 -11.82 21.76
N LYS A 82 -18.28 -12.55 22.30
CA LYS A 82 -19.36 -11.98 23.10
C LYS A 82 -18.69 -11.30 24.29
N THR A 83 -18.73 -9.97 24.31
CA THR A 83 -18.62 -9.20 25.54
C THR A 83 -20.03 -8.91 26.03
#